data_AF-A0A959Y066-F1
#
_entry.id   AF-A0A959Y066-F1
#
_cell.length_a   1.000
_cell.length_b   1.000
_cell.length_c   1.000
_cell.angle_alpha   90.00
_cell.angle_beta   90.00
_cell.angle_gamma   90.00
#
_symmetry.space_group_name_H-M   'P 1'
#
loop_
_entity.id
_entity.type
_entity.pdbx_description
1 polymer ?
#
loop_
_entity_poly.entity_id
_entity_poly.type
_entity_poly.pdbx_seq_one_letter_code
_entity_poly.pdbx_strand_id
1 'polypeptide(L)'
;REQGGKITSFRSHCGGLVAPESDDNPWHYKISWNSRNIVLAGKSGARYLENGEEINLDYNNLFDPDNIVEIPDLGVLGWYPNRDSIGYTSLYGLTDCPTFIRTTLRHPDFLYGWKNLIDLKLTDETIQYDSTGKTLSVLFKEHLDKNGFGDWLNEQLSKRFEQTKNVLENLMK
;
A
#
# COMPACT_ATOMS: atom_id res chain seq x y z
N ARG A 1 -28.97 17.30 -5.74
CA ARG A 1 -29.98 16.84 -4.75
C ARG A 1 -31.38 17.35 -5.09
N GLU A 2 -31.55 18.56 -5.61
CA GLU A 2 -32.86 19.15 -5.96
C GLU A 2 -33.66 18.37 -7.01
N GLN A 3 -32.99 17.57 -7.85
CA GLN A 3 -33.63 16.69 -8.83
C GLN A 3 -33.80 15.22 -8.35
N GLY A 4 -33.58 14.94 -7.05
CA GLY A 4 -33.78 13.59 -6.49
C GLY A 4 -32.68 12.56 -6.76
N GLY A 5 -31.55 12.96 -7.36
CA GLY A 5 -30.42 12.05 -7.62
C GLY A 5 -29.81 11.47 -6.34
N LYS A 6 -29.54 10.15 -6.35
CA LYS A 6 -28.91 9.39 -5.26
C LYS A 6 -27.47 9.04 -5.63
N ILE A 7 -26.53 9.27 -4.71
CA ILE A 7 -25.14 8.85 -4.86
C ILE A 7 -25.05 7.38 -4.46
N THR A 8 -24.68 6.52 -5.41
CA THR A 8 -24.54 5.06 -5.20
C THR A 8 -23.09 4.63 -4.94
N SER A 9 -22.12 5.49 -5.26
CA SER A 9 -20.71 5.26 -5.00
C SER A 9 -19.98 6.56 -4.75
N PHE A 10 -19.17 6.58 -3.71
CA PHE A 10 -18.25 7.64 -3.35
C PHE A 10 -16.86 7.06 -3.14
N ARG A 11 -15.90 7.47 -3.99
CA ARG A 11 -14.48 7.17 -3.85
C ARG A 11 -13.70 8.48 -3.80
N SER A 12 -12.93 8.69 -2.74
CA SER A 12 -12.09 9.88 -2.59
C SER A 12 -10.63 9.50 -2.48
N HIS A 13 -9.87 9.81 -3.53
CA HIS A 13 -8.44 9.56 -3.63
C HIS A 13 -7.66 10.86 -3.38
N CYS A 14 -6.59 10.78 -2.59
CA CYS A 14 -5.70 11.92 -2.34
C CYS A 14 -4.27 11.45 -2.06
N GLY A 15 -3.25 12.20 -2.48
CA GLY A 15 -1.87 11.90 -2.14
C GLY A 15 -0.95 13.09 -2.40
N GLY A 16 0.03 13.28 -1.51
CA GLY A 16 1.18 14.13 -1.79
C GLY A 16 2.21 13.29 -2.55
N LEU A 17 2.37 13.57 -3.84
CA LEU A 17 3.27 12.86 -4.74
C LEU A 17 4.51 13.72 -5.04
N VAL A 18 5.56 13.07 -5.53
CA VAL A 18 6.77 13.76 -5.99
C VAL A 18 6.48 14.31 -7.39
N ALA A 19 6.89 15.56 -7.65
CA ALA A 19 6.82 16.13 -9.00
C ALA A 19 7.75 15.35 -9.94
N PRO A 20 7.37 15.08 -11.20
CA PRO A 20 8.14 14.22 -12.11
C PRO A 20 9.62 14.61 -12.25
N GLU A 21 9.92 15.90 -12.30
CA GLU A 21 11.28 16.44 -12.41
C GLU A 21 12.14 16.22 -11.14
N SER A 22 11.51 15.89 -10.03
CA SER A 22 12.14 15.62 -8.74
C SER A 22 12.11 14.15 -8.37
N ASP A 23 11.61 13.27 -9.23
CA ASP A 23 11.47 11.85 -8.93
C ASP A 23 12.71 11.06 -9.33
N ASP A 24 13.53 10.73 -8.33
CA ASP A 24 14.93 10.30 -8.49
C ASP A 24 15.30 9.11 -7.60
N ASN A 25 14.31 8.43 -7.01
CA ASN A 25 14.55 7.33 -6.08
C ASN A 25 13.53 6.20 -6.25
N PRO A 26 13.88 4.95 -5.87
CA PRO A 26 13.04 3.78 -6.14
C PRO A 26 11.68 3.77 -5.43
N TRP A 27 11.49 4.60 -4.40
CA TRP A 27 10.23 4.68 -3.68
C TRP A 27 9.22 5.60 -4.35
N HIS A 28 9.66 6.46 -5.27
CA HIS A 28 8.84 7.50 -5.87
C HIS A 28 8.13 8.36 -4.81
N TYR A 29 8.80 8.54 -3.67
CA TYR A 29 8.27 9.20 -2.48
C TYR A 29 9.37 9.93 -1.72
N LYS A 30 9.10 11.18 -1.32
CA LYS A 30 10.00 11.98 -0.49
C LYS A 30 9.32 12.34 0.83
N ILE A 31 10.02 12.15 1.93
CA ILE A 31 9.50 12.43 3.28
C ILE A 31 9.40 13.94 3.48
N SER A 32 8.17 14.44 3.53
CA SER A 32 7.86 15.88 3.74
C SER A 32 7.24 16.19 5.11
N TRP A 33 7.05 15.17 5.95
CA TRP A 33 6.43 15.25 7.27
C TRP A 33 7.02 14.16 8.17
N ASN A 34 6.49 14.00 9.40
CA ASN A 34 7.05 13.08 10.38
C ASN A 34 7.18 11.64 9.83
N SER A 35 8.42 11.15 9.69
CA SER A 35 8.76 9.83 9.12
C SER A 35 8.12 8.67 9.88
N ARG A 36 8.01 8.76 11.20
CA ARG A 36 7.34 7.75 12.02
C ARG A 36 5.90 7.55 11.60
N ASN A 37 5.18 8.63 11.30
CA ASN A 37 3.78 8.53 10.90
C ASN A 37 3.60 7.90 9.51
N ILE A 38 4.62 7.94 8.65
CA ILE A 38 4.63 7.19 7.38
C ILE A 38 4.76 5.70 7.68
N VAL A 39 5.69 5.30 8.55
CA VAL A 39 5.86 3.90 8.99
C VAL A 39 4.58 3.34 9.63
N LEU A 40 3.91 4.15 10.44
CA LEU A 40 2.67 3.79 11.11
C LEU A 40 1.42 3.94 10.24
N ALA A 41 1.54 4.47 9.02
CA ALA A 41 0.42 4.61 8.12
C ALA A 41 -0.17 3.22 7.83
N GLY A 42 -1.47 3.08 8.07
CA GLY A 42 -2.19 1.82 7.83
C GLY A 42 -2.11 0.79 8.96
N LYS A 43 -1.31 0.99 10.03
CA LYS A 43 -1.19 0.02 11.14
C LYS A 43 -2.53 -0.34 11.79
N SER A 44 -3.49 0.58 11.81
CA SER A 44 -4.85 0.35 12.30
C SER A 44 -5.74 -0.44 11.33
N GLY A 45 -5.21 -0.88 10.19
CA GLY A 45 -6.01 -1.38 9.08
C GLY A 45 -6.88 -0.28 8.46
N ALA A 46 -7.89 -0.71 7.72
CA ALA A 46 -8.90 0.15 7.14
C ALA A 46 -10.29 -0.48 7.16
N ARG A 47 -11.31 0.37 7.20
CA ARG A 47 -12.73 -0.01 7.18
C ARG A 47 -13.49 0.87 6.22
N TYR A 48 -14.26 0.29 5.31
CA TYR A 48 -15.00 1.05 4.28
C TYR A 48 -16.20 0.27 3.77
N LEU A 49 -17.05 0.93 2.96
CA LEU A 49 -18.18 0.29 2.29
C LEU A 49 -17.87 0.05 0.82
N GLU A 50 -18.16 -1.15 0.33
CA GLU A 50 -18.03 -1.53 -1.07
C GLU A 50 -19.26 -2.36 -1.47
N ASN A 51 -20.03 -1.88 -2.45
CA ASN A 51 -21.24 -2.55 -2.94
C ASN A 51 -22.26 -2.96 -1.87
N GLY A 52 -22.37 -2.18 -0.79
CA GLY A 52 -23.29 -2.41 0.32
C GLY A 52 -22.70 -3.29 1.43
N GLU A 53 -21.49 -3.80 1.26
CA GLU A 53 -20.78 -4.59 2.26
C GLU A 53 -19.74 -3.77 3.00
N GLU A 54 -19.60 -4.04 4.29
CA GLU A 54 -18.52 -3.50 5.10
C GLU A 54 -17.25 -4.34 4.93
N ILE A 55 -16.21 -3.71 4.41
CA ILE A 55 -14.90 -4.32 4.25
C ILE A 55 -14.00 -3.87 5.41
N ASN A 56 -13.38 -4.84 6.07
CA ASN A 56 -12.37 -4.62 7.12
C ASN A 56 -11.05 -5.25 6.64
N LEU A 57 -10.05 -4.42 6.36
CA LEU A 57 -8.70 -4.86 5.98
C LEU A 57 -7.73 -4.68 7.13
N ASP A 58 -6.97 -5.72 7.43
CA ASP A 58 -5.83 -5.63 8.33
C ASP A 58 -4.62 -4.97 7.66
N TYR A 59 -3.59 -4.71 8.45
CA TYR A 59 -2.37 -4.06 7.98
C TYR A 59 -1.59 -4.88 6.94
N ASN A 60 -1.59 -6.21 7.03
CA ASN A 60 -0.82 -7.07 6.12
C ASN A 60 -1.42 -7.11 4.71
N ASN A 61 -2.74 -6.85 4.61
CA ASN A 61 -3.49 -6.87 3.37
C ASN A 61 -3.75 -5.46 2.79
N LEU A 62 -3.27 -4.40 3.44
CA LEU A 62 -3.61 -3.03 3.07
C LEU A 62 -2.91 -2.52 1.80
N PHE A 63 -1.64 -2.89 1.62
CA PHE A 63 -0.79 -2.40 0.53
C PHE A 63 -0.78 -3.39 -0.64
N ASP A 64 -1.96 -3.68 -1.18
CA ASP A 64 -2.10 -4.54 -2.35
C ASP A 64 -1.55 -3.86 -3.62
N PRO A 65 -0.52 -4.42 -4.30
CA PRO A 65 0.03 -3.86 -5.53
C PRO A 65 -0.97 -3.81 -6.69
N ASP A 66 -2.02 -4.63 -6.66
CA ASP A 66 -3.04 -4.68 -7.71
C ASP A 66 -4.06 -3.53 -7.60
N ASN A 67 -4.06 -2.81 -6.47
CA ASN A 67 -4.90 -1.63 -6.29
C ASN A 67 -4.34 -0.43 -7.08
N ILE A 68 -4.68 -0.40 -8.36
CA ILE A 68 -4.30 0.67 -9.28
C ILE A 68 -5.48 1.56 -9.65
N VAL A 69 -5.18 2.79 -10.08
CA VAL A 69 -6.12 3.73 -10.67
C VAL A 69 -5.39 4.52 -11.77
N GLU A 70 -6.01 4.62 -12.94
CA GLU A 70 -5.52 5.46 -14.03
C GLU A 70 -6.10 6.87 -13.89
N ILE A 71 -5.24 7.86 -13.82
CA ILE A 71 -5.61 9.27 -13.71
C ILE A 71 -5.22 9.97 -15.04
N PRO A 72 -6.17 10.64 -15.72
CA PRO A 72 -5.86 11.41 -16.92
C PRO A 72 -4.67 12.35 -16.70
N ASP A 73 -3.78 12.40 -17.68
CA ASP A 73 -2.55 13.22 -17.70
C ASP A 73 -1.47 12.86 -16.65
N LEU A 74 -1.80 12.12 -15.60
CA LEU A 74 -0.87 11.72 -14.53
C LEU A 74 -0.43 10.25 -14.64
N GLY A 75 -1.19 9.41 -15.33
CA GLY A 75 -0.88 8.00 -15.55
C GLY A 75 -1.42 7.08 -14.43
N VAL A 76 -0.79 5.91 -14.28
CA VAL A 76 -1.21 4.89 -13.32
C VAL A 76 -0.63 5.16 -11.95
N LEU A 77 -1.50 5.20 -10.94
CA LEU A 77 -1.13 5.31 -9.53
C LEU A 77 -1.63 4.10 -8.75
N GLY A 78 -0.91 3.76 -7.69
CA GLY A 78 -1.38 2.85 -6.66
C GLY A 78 -2.25 3.58 -5.63
N TRP A 79 -3.22 2.88 -5.05
CA TRP A 79 -3.99 3.39 -3.92
C TRP A 79 -4.16 2.36 -2.82
N TYR A 80 -4.32 2.83 -1.58
CA TYR A 80 -4.71 1.98 -0.46
C TYR A 80 -5.80 2.67 0.39
N PRO A 81 -6.74 1.91 1.00
CA PRO A 81 -7.77 2.48 1.86
C PRO A 81 -7.18 3.19 3.08
N ASN A 82 -7.73 4.35 3.45
CA ASN A 82 -7.22 5.18 4.53
C ASN A 82 -8.08 5.07 5.79
N ARG A 83 -7.64 4.26 6.77
CA ARG A 83 -8.28 4.10 8.09
C ARG A 83 -9.78 3.80 7.96
N ASP A 84 -10.61 4.35 8.85
CA ASP A 84 -12.06 4.21 8.81
C ASP A 84 -12.70 5.28 7.91
N SER A 85 -13.30 4.83 6.82
CA SER A 85 -14.12 5.63 5.91
C SER A 85 -15.59 5.69 6.35
N ILE A 86 -16.11 4.66 7.04
CA ILE A 86 -17.52 4.56 7.41
C ILE A 86 -17.92 5.67 8.37
N GLY A 87 -17.05 6.01 9.32
CA GLY A 87 -17.25 7.12 10.25
C GLY A 87 -17.47 8.49 9.58
N TYR A 88 -17.13 8.64 8.29
CA TYR A 88 -17.32 9.88 7.53
C TYR A 88 -18.63 9.92 6.73
N THR A 89 -19.35 8.81 6.57
CA THR A 89 -20.60 8.78 5.80
C THR A 89 -21.60 9.83 6.27
N SER A 90 -21.76 10.00 7.59
CA SER A 90 -22.66 11.00 8.19
C SER A 90 -22.23 12.44 7.91
N LEU A 91 -20.92 12.74 8.01
CA LEU A 91 -20.37 14.06 7.74
C LEU A 91 -20.63 14.52 6.30
N TYR A 92 -20.62 13.58 5.36
CA TYR A 92 -20.87 13.84 3.94
C TYR A 92 -22.37 13.73 3.59
N GLY A 93 -23.22 13.34 4.55
CA GLY A 93 -24.64 13.05 4.33
C GLY A 93 -24.87 11.88 3.36
N LEU A 94 -23.99 10.88 3.39
CA LEU A 94 -23.95 9.70 2.51
C LEU A 94 -24.10 8.39 3.28
N THR A 95 -24.88 8.38 4.36
CA THR A 95 -25.12 7.19 5.21
C THR A 95 -25.73 6.00 4.45
N ASP A 96 -26.55 6.27 3.43
CA ASP A 96 -27.22 5.23 2.63
C ASP A 96 -26.47 4.90 1.33
N CYS A 97 -25.21 5.33 1.21
CA CYS A 97 -24.39 5.09 0.02
C CYS A 97 -23.78 3.68 0.07
N PRO A 98 -24.07 2.80 -0.89
CA PRO A 98 -23.53 1.43 -0.90
C PRO A 98 -22.01 1.34 -0.96
N THR A 99 -21.35 2.28 -1.63
CA THR A 99 -19.89 2.32 -1.71
C THR A 99 -19.39 3.65 -1.16
N PHE A 100 -18.56 3.61 -0.13
CA PHE A 100 -17.97 4.78 0.49
C PHE A 100 -16.56 4.45 0.96
N ILE A 101 -15.57 4.96 0.23
CA ILE A 101 -14.16 4.72 0.52
C ILE A 101 -13.32 5.98 0.34
N ARG A 102 -12.41 6.18 1.29
CA ARG A 102 -11.34 7.17 1.21
C ARG A 102 -10.01 6.45 1.11
N THR A 103 -9.14 6.93 0.24
CA THR A 103 -7.88 6.25 -0.08
C THR A 103 -6.72 7.22 -0.07
N THR A 104 -5.52 6.67 -0.06
CA THR A 104 -4.28 7.40 -0.25
C THR A 104 -3.62 6.97 -1.56
N LEU A 105 -3.19 7.93 -2.38
CA LEU A 105 -2.47 7.70 -3.63
C LEU A 105 -0.97 7.63 -3.41
N ARG A 106 -0.31 6.71 -4.12
CA ARG A 106 1.15 6.54 -4.21
C ARG A 106 1.54 6.06 -5.60
N HIS A 107 2.82 6.07 -5.91
CA HIS A 107 3.34 5.32 -7.05
C HIS A 107 3.12 3.80 -6.82
N PRO A 108 2.84 2.98 -7.85
CA PRO A 108 2.61 1.54 -7.69
C PRO A 108 3.77 0.81 -6.97
N ASP A 109 5.02 1.16 -7.28
CA ASP A 109 6.20 0.55 -6.65
C ASP A 109 6.26 0.78 -5.14
N PHE A 110 5.65 1.87 -4.64
CA PHE A 110 5.52 2.10 -3.21
C PHE A 110 4.68 0.99 -2.56
N LEU A 111 3.54 0.61 -3.16
CA LEU A 111 2.67 -0.44 -2.60
C LEU A 111 3.41 -1.78 -2.57
N TYR A 112 4.05 -2.13 -3.69
CA TYR A 112 4.86 -3.34 -3.79
C TYR A 112 5.99 -3.37 -2.75
N GLY A 113 6.79 -2.31 -2.67
CA GLY A 113 7.90 -2.22 -1.71
C GLY A 113 7.41 -2.28 -0.26
N TRP A 114 6.34 -1.53 0.06
CA TRP A 114 5.82 -1.45 1.42
C TRP A 114 5.20 -2.75 1.90
N LYS A 115 4.49 -3.46 1.01
CA LYS A 115 3.99 -4.80 1.31
C LYS A 115 5.12 -5.74 1.73
N ASN A 116 6.23 -5.73 1.00
CA ASN A 116 7.39 -6.55 1.35
C ASN A 116 8.05 -6.14 2.68
N LEU A 117 8.07 -4.85 3.01
CA LEU A 117 8.53 -4.40 4.34
C LEU A 117 7.65 -4.96 5.47
N ILE A 118 6.33 -5.02 5.25
CA ILE A 118 5.38 -5.58 6.22
C ILE A 118 5.57 -7.09 6.36
N ASP A 119 5.67 -7.80 5.23
CA ASP A 119 5.83 -9.26 5.19
C ASP A 119 7.16 -9.67 5.88
N LEU A 120 8.23 -8.88 5.70
CA LEU A 120 9.53 -9.04 6.37
C LEU A 120 9.59 -8.45 7.79
N LYS A 121 8.47 -7.97 8.36
CA LYS A 121 8.38 -7.39 9.73
C LYS A 121 9.27 -6.17 9.99
N LEU A 122 9.68 -5.45 8.95
CA LEU A 122 10.53 -4.25 9.08
C LEU A 122 9.77 -3.02 9.61
N THR A 123 8.45 -3.09 9.72
CA THR A 123 7.61 -2.05 10.33
C THR A 123 7.07 -2.45 11.70
N ASP A 124 7.53 -3.58 12.27
CA ASP A 124 7.13 -4.00 13.62
C ASP A 124 7.78 -3.09 14.68
N GLU A 125 7.04 -2.79 15.74
CA GLU A 125 7.46 -1.90 16.83
C GLU A 125 7.83 -2.65 18.10
N THR A 126 7.68 -3.98 18.11
CA THR A 126 8.09 -4.81 19.23
C THR A 126 9.62 -4.74 19.39
N ILE A 127 10.09 -4.58 20.63
CA ILE A 127 11.52 -4.57 20.92
C ILE A 127 12.03 -6.01 20.79
N GLN A 128 12.76 -6.28 19.71
CA GLN A 128 13.20 -7.64 19.35
C GLN A 128 14.72 -7.85 19.46
N TYR A 129 15.51 -6.78 19.52
CA TYR A 129 16.97 -6.86 19.35
C TYR A 129 17.71 -6.02 20.40
N ASP A 130 18.79 -6.58 20.95
CA ASP A 130 19.84 -5.79 21.58
C ASP A 130 20.77 -5.23 20.47
N SER A 131 20.86 -3.90 20.43
CA SER A 131 21.65 -3.15 19.44
C SER A 131 23.02 -2.71 19.97
N THR A 132 23.33 -2.99 21.24
CA THR A 132 24.56 -2.54 21.89
C THR A 132 25.80 -3.06 21.14
N GLY A 133 26.62 -2.14 20.64
CA GLY A 133 27.86 -2.45 19.93
C GLY A 133 27.70 -3.06 18.53
N LYS A 134 26.47 -3.19 18.01
CA LYS A 134 26.22 -3.73 16.65
C LYS A 134 26.16 -2.60 15.62
N THR A 135 26.65 -2.89 14.41
CA THR A 135 26.39 -2.02 13.25
C THR A 135 24.96 -2.24 12.74
N LEU A 136 24.45 -1.28 11.98
CA LEU A 136 23.17 -1.43 11.28
C LEU A 136 23.17 -2.63 10.35
N SER A 137 24.28 -2.93 9.67
CA SER A 137 24.38 -4.10 8.79
C SER A 137 24.24 -5.43 9.53
N VAL A 138 24.82 -5.55 10.72
CA VAL A 138 24.68 -6.75 11.57
C VAL A 138 23.24 -6.90 12.04
N LEU A 139 22.64 -5.82 12.54
CA LEU A 139 21.23 -5.83 12.98
C LEU A 139 20.27 -6.16 11.84
N PHE A 140 20.49 -5.57 10.66
CA PHE A 140 19.64 -5.81 9.50
C PHE A 140 19.75 -7.25 9.02
N LYS A 141 20.97 -7.81 8.97
CA LYS A 141 21.17 -9.22 8.64
C LYS A 141 20.47 -10.14 9.66
N GLU A 142 20.66 -9.90 10.95
CA GLU A 142 20.00 -10.66 12.02
C GLU A 142 18.46 -10.63 11.88
N HIS A 143 17.90 -9.45 11.59
CA HIS A 143 16.47 -9.29 11.35
C HIS A 143 16.00 -10.09 10.12
N LEU A 144 16.70 -9.97 8.99
CA LEU A 144 16.34 -10.66 7.75
C LEU A 144 16.43 -12.18 7.89
N ASP A 145 17.49 -12.68 8.53
CA ASP A 145 17.67 -14.12 8.80
C ASP A 145 16.54 -14.64 9.70
N LYS A 146 16.16 -13.89 10.74
CA LYS A 146 15.06 -14.24 11.66
C LYS A 146 13.68 -14.23 10.99
N ASN A 147 13.46 -13.35 10.01
CA ASN A 147 12.16 -13.16 9.36
C ASN A 147 12.06 -13.81 7.98
N GLY A 148 12.84 -14.86 7.73
CA GLY A 148 12.67 -15.72 6.55
C GLY A 148 13.03 -15.07 5.22
N PHE A 149 13.93 -14.07 5.22
CA PHE A 149 14.31 -13.37 3.99
C PHE A 149 14.89 -14.30 2.91
N GLY A 150 15.64 -15.34 3.30
CA GLY A 150 16.17 -16.32 2.35
C GLY A 150 15.08 -17.06 1.59
N ASP A 151 14.05 -17.53 2.29
CA ASP A 151 12.90 -18.21 1.68
C ASP A 151 12.08 -17.25 0.82
N TRP A 152 11.82 -16.06 1.35
CA TRP A 152 11.15 -14.99 0.59
C TRP A 152 11.90 -14.66 -0.71
N LEU A 153 13.23 -14.53 -0.66
CA LEU A 153 14.05 -14.21 -1.83
C LEU A 153 13.98 -15.33 -2.87
N ASN A 154 14.06 -16.59 -2.44
CA ASN A 154 13.92 -17.73 -3.33
C ASN A 154 12.55 -17.78 -4.00
N GLU A 155 11.48 -17.45 -3.28
CA GLU A 155 10.13 -17.36 -3.81
C GLU A 155 10.00 -16.25 -4.87
N GLN A 156 10.51 -15.06 -4.57
CA GLN A 156 10.46 -13.93 -5.51
C GLN A 156 11.26 -14.21 -6.79
N LEU A 157 12.46 -14.79 -6.66
CA LEU A 157 13.27 -15.18 -7.81
C LEU A 157 12.56 -16.22 -8.66
N SER A 158 11.97 -17.25 -8.04
CA SER A 158 11.25 -18.32 -8.74
C SER A 158 10.05 -17.76 -9.52
N LYS A 159 9.23 -16.91 -8.89
CA LYS A 159 8.09 -16.24 -9.54
C LYS A 159 8.53 -15.42 -10.75
N ARG A 160 9.62 -14.66 -10.63
CA ARG A 160 10.15 -13.84 -11.72
C ARG A 160 10.68 -14.67 -12.88
N PHE A 161 11.35 -15.80 -12.59
CA PHE A 161 11.78 -16.74 -13.62
C PHE A 161 10.59 -17.34 -14.37
N GLU A 162 9.54 -17.74 -13.66
CA GLU A 162 8.33 -18.30 -14.27
C GLU A 162 7.60 -17.27 -15.15
N GLN A 163 7.47 -16.03 -14.69
CA GLN A 163 6.93 -14.93 -15.50
C GLN A 163 7.74 -14.70 -16.78
N THR A 164 9.08 -14.65 -16.66
CA THR A 164 9.98 -14.46 -17.81
C THR A 164 9.85 -15.60 -18.80
N LYS A 165 9.80 -16.84 -18.32
CA LYS A 165 9.57 -18.03 -19.13
C LYS A 165 8.25 -17.95 -19.90
N ASN A 166 7.15 -17.60 -19.22
CA ASN A 166 5.83 -17.49 -19.85
C ASN A 166 5.79 -16.41 -20.94
N VAL A 167 6.45 -15.27 -20.73
CA VAL A 167 6.57 -14.22 -21.75
C VAL A 167 7.33 -14.74 -22.98
N LEU A 168 8.47 -15.42 -22.78
CA LEU A 168 9.26 -15.98 -23.87
C LEU A 168 8.46 -17.04 -24.66
N GLU A 169 7.75 -17.94 -23.96
CA GLU A 169 6.91 -18.95 -24.60
C GLU A 169 5.77 -18.32 -25.43
N ASN A 170 5.21 -17.20 -24.98
CA ASN A 170 4.17 -16.49 -25.74
C ASN A 170 4.72 -15.73 -26.95
N LEU A 171 5.97 -15.25 -26.90
CA LEU A 171 6.63 -14.60 -28.05
C LEU A 171 7.11 -15.60 -29.11
N MET A 172 7.29 -16.87 -28.73
CA MET A 172 7.71 -17.96 -29.62
C MET A 172 6.53 -18.69 -30.28
N LYS A 173 5.29 -18.32 -29.97
CA LYS A 173 4.06 -18.79 -30.62
C LYS A 173 3.60 -17.79 -31.66
#